data_AF-A0A2T4TU30-F1
#
_entry.id   AF-A0A2T4TU30-F1
#
_cell.length_a   1.000
_cell.length_b   1.000
_cell.length_c   1.000
_cell.angle_alpha   90.00
_cell.angle_beta   90.00
_cell.angle_gamma   90.00
#
_symmetry.space_group_name_H-M   'P 1'
#
loop_
_entity.id
_entity.type
_entity.pdbx_description
1 polymer ?
#
loop_
_entity_poly.entity_id
_entity_poly.type
_entity_poly.pdbx_seq_one_letter_code
_entity_poly.pdbx_strand_id
1 'polypeptide(L)'
;MGIPTKFVATFSVNSGNEEIMERPNKAKMADELRKIIRKRAGENGNGQYEIRKMFTDEERSKMHIPDDIKGQIIELGTFTNGKNWSYKRPFKKYF
;
A
#
# COMPACT_ATOMS: atom_id res chain seq x y z
N MET A 1 17.17 13.92 12.44
CA MET A 1 17.14 12.73 11.56
C MET A 1 15.71 12.23 11.49
N GLY A 2 15.13 12.08 10.31
CA GLY A 2 13.79 11.51 10.16
C GLY A 2 13.83 10.01 10.46
N ILE A 3 12.86 9.50 11.20
CA ILE A 3 12.76 8.07 11.52
C ILE A 3 12.60 7.29 10.20
N PRO A 4 13.47 6.28 9.93
CA PRO A 4 13.40 5.52 8.70
C PRO A 4 12.05 4.81 8.61
N THR A 5 11.22 5.22 7.65
CA THR A 5 9.90 4.62 7.46
C THR A 5 9.97 3.55 6.38
N LYS A 6 9.46 2.35 6.68
CA LYS A 6 9.33 1.27 5.70
C LYS A 6 7.86 1.14 5.27
N PHE A 7 7.61 1.19 3.97
CA PHE A 7 6.30 0.87 3.40
C PHE A 7 6.34 -0.50 2.75
N VAL A 8 5.28 -1.27 2.95
CA VAL A 8 5.06 -2.58 2.35
C VAL A 8 3.75 -2.49 1.59
N ALA A 9 3.76 -2.87 0.32
CA ALA A 9 2.57 -2.99 -0.48
C ALA A 9 2.31 -4.44 -0.84
N THR A 10 1.06 -4.86 -0.75
CA THR A 10 0.57 -6.12 -1.30
C THR A 10 -0.35 -5.80 -2.46
N PHE A 11 -0.17 -6.44 -3.61
CA PHE A 11 -1.02 -6.20 -4.78
C PHE A 11 -1.34 -7.48 -5.52
N SER A 12 -2.47 -7.48 -6.22
CA SER A 12 -2.90 -8.56 -7.11
C SER A 12 -3.51 -7.97 -8.37
N VAL A 13 -3.37 -8.68 -9.48
CA VAL A 13 -3.87 -8.27 -10.81
C VAL A 13 -4.68 -9.41 -11.39
N ASN A 14 -5.87 -9.12 -11.94
CA ASN A 14 -6.77 -10.09 -12.56
C ASN A 14 -7.12 -11.28 -11.65
N SER A 15 -7.30 -11.01 -10.34
CA SER A 15 -7.47 -12.04 -9.30
C SER A 15 -6.35 -13.09 -9.25
N GLY A 16 -5.16 -12.74 -9.76
CA GLY A 16 -3.96 -13.57 -9.68
C GLY A 16 -3.31 -13.54 -8.29
N ASN A 17 -2.12 -14.13 -8.20
CA ASN A 17 -1.36 -14.23 -6.96
C ASN A 17 -1.08 -12.86 -6.34
N GLU A 18 -1.07 -12.82 -5.01
CA GLU A 18 -0.64 -11.65 -4.26
C GLU A 18 0.88 -11.52 -4.31
N GLU A 19 1.34 -10.34 -4.71
CA GLU A 19 2.74 -9.96 -4.75
C GLU A 19 3.03 -8.87 -3.72
N ILE A 20 4.25 -8.89 -3.17
CA ILE A 20 4.69 -7.96 -2.14
C ILE A 20 5.81 -7.06 -2.69
N MET A 21 5.73 -5.76 -2.39
CA MET A 21 6.74 -4.77 -2.75
C MET A 21 7.09 -3.93 -1.53
N GLU A 22 8.39 -3.71 -1.29
CA GLU A 22 8.87 -2.87 -0.19
C GLU A 22 9.61 -1.63 -0.71
N ARG A 23 9.30 -0.47 -0.15
CA ARG A 23 9.93 0.81 -0.49
C ARG A 23 9.99 1.74 0.72
N PRO A 24 11.01 2.61 0.83
CA PRO A 24 11.08 3.64 1.87
C PRO A 24 10.20 4.87 1.56
N ASN A 25 9.64 4.98 0.34
CA ASN A 25 8.87 6.14 -0.09
C ASN A 25 7.51 5.70 -0.69
N LYS A 26 6.42 6.08 -0.02
CA LYS A 26 5.04 5.78 -0.42
C LYS A 26 4.65 6.33 -1.80
N ALA A 27 5.10 7.54 -2.15
CA ALA A 27 4.75 8.15 -3.43
C ALA A 27 5.37 7.38 -4.60
N LYS A 28 6.66 7.03 -4.49
CA LYS A 28 7.35 6.20 -5.49
C LYS A 28 6.72 4.80 -5.59
N MET A 29 6.41 4.19 -4.44
CA MET A 29 5.73 2.88 -4.40
C MET A 29 4.38 2.90 -5.11
N ALA A 30 3.53 3.90 -4.82
CA ALA A 30 2.22 4.01 -5.45
C ALA A 30 2.31 4.21 -6.97
N ASP A 31 3.30 4.98 -7.45
CA ASP A 31 3.55 5.17 -8.88
C ASP A 31 3.99 3.85 -9.56
N GLU A 32 4.93 3.11 -8.95
CA GLU A 32 5.37 1.80 -9.43
C GLU A 32 4.21 0.78 -9.48
N LEU A 33 3.40 0.70 -8.42
CA LEU A 33 2.24 -0.19 -8.36
C LEU A 33 1.24 0.10 -9.48
N ARG A 34 0.92 1.37 -9.71
CA ARG A 34 -0.02 1.77 -10.77
C ARG A 34 0.50 1.39 -12.15
N LYS A 35 1.80 1.55 -12.39
CA LYS A 35 2.45 1.15 -13.66
C LYS A 35 2.40 -0.36 -13.85
N ILE A 36 2.73 -1.14 -12.82
CA ILE A 36 2.69 -2.61 -12.86
C ILE A 36 1.26 -3.09 -13.11
N ILE A 37 0.30 -2.62 -12.32
CA ILE A 37 -1.10 -3.03 -12.41
C ILE A 37 -1.68 -2.66 -13.77
N ARG A 38 -1.48 -1.43 -14.27
CA ARG A 38 -1.96 -1.04 -15.60
C ARG A 38 -1.35 -1.90 -16.70
N LYS A 39 -0.05 -2.17 -16.64
CA LYS A 39 0.64 -2.98 -17.64
C LYS A 39 0.14 -4.44 -17.64
N ARG A 40 -0.12 -5.01 -16.46
CA ARG A 40 -0.51 -6.42 -16.31
C ARG A 40 -2.01 -6.67 -16.43
N ALA A 41 -2.86 -5.70 -16.07
CA ALA A 41 -4.31 -5.83 -16.17
C ALA A 41 -4.76 -6.01 -17.64
N GLY A 42 -4.16 -5.26 -18.57
CA GLY A 42 -4.57 -5.28 -19.98
C GLY A 42 -5.95 -4.66 -20.20
N GLU A 43 -6.59 -4.97 -21.33
CA GLU A 43 -7.80 -4.28 -21.82
C GLU A 43 -9.09 -4.56 -21.01
N ASN A 44 -9.19 -5.68 -20.31
CA ASN A 44 -10.36 -6.01 -19.48
C ASN A 44 -9.99 -6.33 -18.03
N GLY A 45 -8.76 -6.00 -17.63
CA GLY A 45 -8.26 -6.42 -16.33
C GLY A 45 -8.66 -5.53 -15.17
N ASN A 46 -8.46 -6.08 -14.00
CA ASN A 46 -8.55 -5.37 -12.74
C ASN A 46 -7.24 -5.53 -11.96
N GLY A 47 -7.06 -4.68 -10.96
CA GLY A 47 -6.01 -4.90 -9.99
C GLY A 47 -6.32 -4.18 -8.70
N GLN A 48 -5.70 -4.63 -7.65
CA GLN A 48 -5.86 -4.03 -6.34
C GLN A 48 -4.52 -4.01 -5.63
N TYR A 49 -4.31 -2.98 -4.81
CA TYR A 49 -3.16 -2.91 -3.95
C TYR A 49 -3.56 -2.37 -2.58
N GLU A 50 -2.80 -2.79 -1.58
CA GLU A 50 -2.83 -2.29 -0.22
C GLU A 50 -1.43 -1.80 0.14
N ILE A 51 -1.31 -0.58 0.65
CA ILE A 51 -0.04 -0.05 1.18
C ILE A 51 -0.15 0.04 2.70
N ARG A 52 0.79 -0.59 3.39
CA ARG A 52 1.01 -0.51 4.82
C ARG A 52 2.28 0.28 5.15
N LYS A 53 2.21 1.15 6.15
CA LYS A 53 3.38 1.68 6.85
C LYS A 53 3.76 0.71 7.95
N MET A 54 4.99 0.23 7.94
CA MET A 54 5.56 -0.55 9.04
C MET A 54 6.06 0.42 10.10
N PHE A 55 5.70 0.14 11.36
CA PHE A 55 6.20 0.88 12.50
C PHE A 55 7.61 0.40 12.84
N THR A 56 8.53 1.35 13.05
CA THR A 56 9.84 1.04 13.63
C THR A 56 9.70 0.77 15.12
N ASP A 57 10.71 0.14 15.73
CA ASP A 57 10.74 -0.10 17.18
C ASP A 57 10.61 1.21 17.97
N GLU A 58 11.19 2.30 17.45
CA GLU A 58 11.11 3.62 18.05
C GLU A 58 9.69 4.21 17.99
N GLU A 59 8.98 4.04 16.86
CA GLU A 59 7.57 4.44 16.73
C GLU A 59 6.66 3.57 17.61
N ARG A 60 6.91 2.26 17.67
CA ARG A 60 6.18 1.32 18.53
C ARG A 60 6.29 1.71 19.99
N SER A 61 7.51 2.00 20.45
CA SER A 61 7.79 2.44 21.81
C SER A 61 7.10 3.77 22.12
N LYS A 62 7.24 4.78 21.24
CA LYS A 62 6.64 6.12 21.44
C LYS A 62 5.11 6.14 21.40
N MET A 63 4.50 5.32 20.55
CA MET A 63 3.05 5.28 20.35
C MET A 63 2.37 4.13 21.11
N HIS A 64 3.11 3.38 21.93
CA HIS A 64 2.64 2.21 22.66
C HIS A 64 1.88 1.21 21.76
N ILE A 65 2.44 0.93 20.58
CA ILE A 65 1.81 0.04 19.60
C ILE A 65 2.12 -1.42 19.99
N PRO A 66 1.08 -2.26 20.17
CA PRO A 66 1.26 -3.69 20.44
C PRO A 66 2.05 -4.43 19.36
N ASP A 67 2.78 -5.47 19.76
CA ASP A 67 3.69 -6.19 18.86
C ASP A 67 2.98 -6.91 17.71
N ASP A 68 1.74 -7.34 17.93
CA ASP A 68 0.88 -8.02 16.96
C ASP A 68 0.44 -7.10 15.80
N ILE A 69 0.49 -5.77 15.99
CA ILE A 69 0.17 -4.81 14.95
C ILE A 69 1.36 -4.71 13.98
N LYS A 70 1.30 -5.47 12.89
CA LYS A 70 2.37 -5.52 11.87
C LYS A 70 2.60 -4.16 11.17
N GLY A 71 1.60 -3.30 11.11
CA GLY A 71 1.69 -1.98 10.49
C GLY A 71 0.32 -1.35 10.28
N GLN A 72 0.31 -0.15 9.74
CA GLN A 72 -0.89 0.63 9.48
C GLN A 72 -1.23 0.66 7.99
N ILE A 73 -2.44 0.26 7.62
CA ILE A 73 -2.92 0.43 6.25
C ILE A 73 -3.17 1.93 6.00
N ILE A 74 -2.44 2.49 5.05
CA ILE A 74 -2.51 3.93 4.72
C ILE A 74 -3.24 4.19 3.39
N GLU A 75 -3.29 3.19 2.51
CA GLU A 75 -3.97 3.31 1.21
C GLU A 75 -4.39 1.95 0.69
N LEU A 76 -5.61 1.90 0.15
CA LEU A 76 -6.14 0.80 -0.64
C LEU A 76 -6.48 1.36 -2.02
N GLY A 77 -5.90 0.79 -3.07
CA GLY A 77 -6.18 1.18 -4.45
C GLY A 77 -6.86 0.05 -5.19
N THR A 78 -7.90 0.37 -5.96
CA THR A 78 -8.53 -0.55 -6.89
C THR A 78 -8.52 0.05 -8.28
N PHE A 79 -8.11 -0.76 -9.25
CA PHE A 79 -8.10 -0.45 -10.67
C PHE A 79 -9.05 -1.39 -11.40
N THR A 80 -9.83 -0.84 -12.31
CA THR A 80 -10.63 -1.59 -13.27
C THR A 80 -10.43 -0.91 -14.60
N ASN A 81 -9.97 -1.63 -15.62
CA ASN A 81 -9.74 -1.01 -16.91
C ASN A 81 -11.05 -0.42 -17.47
N GLY A 82 -10.96 0.74 -18.13
CA GLY A 82 -12.13 1.52 -18.53
C GLY A 82 -12.82 2.32 -17.41
N LYS A 83 -12.34 2.22 -16.16
CA LYS A 83 -12.77 3.07 -15.03
C LYS A 83 -11.60 3.82 -14.42
N ASN A 84 -11.92 4.89 -13.70
CA ASN A 84 -10.94 5.60 -12.89
C ASN A 84 -10.49 4.73 -11.71
N TRP A 85 -9.26 4.96 -11.25
CA TRP A 85 -8.77 4.34 -10.01
C TRP A 85 -9.65 4.76 -8.83
N SER A 86 -10.02 3.79 -8.01
CA SER A 86 -10.64 4.03 -6.71
C SER A 86 -9.58 3.95 -5.62
N TYR A 87 -9.59 4.91 -4.71
CA TYR A 87 -8.69 4.91 -3.56
C TYR A 87 -9.50 5.02 -2.28
N LYS A 88 -9.24 4.12 -1.34
CA LYS A 88 -9.73 4.22 0.05
C LYS A 88 -8.54 4.47 0.96
N ARG A 89 -8.67 5.43 1.86
CA ARG A 89 -7.70 5.68 2.94
C ARG A 89 -8.39 5.29 4.24
N PRO A 90 -8.23 4.03 4.69
CA PRO A 90 -8.98 3.54 5.85
C PRO A 90 -8.65 4.31 7.13
N PHE A 91 -7.49 4.97 7.19
CA PHE A 91 -7.17 5.89 8.27
C PHE A 91 -7.51 7.34 7.92
N LYS A 92 -8.54 7.88 8.58
CA LYS A 92 -8.63 9.31 8.86
C LYS A 92 -7.72 9.57 10.07
N LYS A 93 -6.86 10.60 9.98
CA LYS A 93 -6.14 11.16 11.13
C LYS A 93 -7.11 11.27 12.31
N TYR A 94 -6.85 10.56 13.41
CA TYR A 94 -7.34 11.04 14.70
C TYR A 94 -6.54 12.31 14.97
N PHE A 95 -7.23 13.45 14.86
CA PHE A 95 -6.71 14.76 15.21
C PHE A 95 -6.65 14.89 16.72
#